data_AF-A0A7J0DDY2-F1
#
_entry.id   AF-A0A7J0DDY2-F1
#
_cell.length_a   1.000
_cell.length_b   1.000
_cell.length_c   1.000
_cell.angle_alpha   90.00
_cell.angle_beta   90.00
_cell.angle_gamma   90.00
#
_symmetry.space_group_name_H-M   'P 1'
#
loop_
_entity.id
_entity.type
_entity.pdbx_description
1 polymer ?
#
loop_
_entity_poly.entity_id
_entity_poly.type
_entity_poly.pdbx_seq_one_letter_code
_entity_poly.pdbx_strand_id
1 'polypeptide(L)'
;MACKEDFCKDYLVLNPEHASLLDLVRILFLSDLGERRFVESSEVNNLGGLKRRWLIFMSVLVQKVLIYLRKPMARMGYVLEMWLNLLASNGGFGLLLLNLLKGSMVKPDKSLATFTSVVGNLDKRLELDKSINTGDSRYGASLSIMASTLSYENEAFVQNVVTDHWKMEFLGLFNFWNDYQEQLSTQAIMFKDTTSNPNLIVVAFRGTEPFNTDQWRTDVDFSWYKLQGVGRIHGGFMKALGLQKKTGWPEEIAQGLGREYAYYTIRQKLRDELNKNEKAKFILTGHSLGGH
;
A
#
# COMPACT_ATOMS: atom_id res chain seq x y z
N MET A 1 -15.68 -19.97 -17.67
CA MET A 1 -15.32 -19.56 -16.30
C MET A 1 -13.92 -20.07 -16.08
N ALA A 2 -12.90 -19.21 -16.09
CA ALA A 2 -11.56 -19.67 -15.75
C ALA A 2 -11.49 -19.82 -14.23
N CYS A 3 -11.16 -21.02 -13.77
CA CYS A 3 -11.05 -21.33 -12.34
C CYS A 3 -9.67 -20.85 -11.86
N LYS A 4 -9.47 -20.60 -10.55
CA LYS A 4 -8.13 -20.22 -10.03
C LYS A 4 -7.03 -21.24 -10.39
N GLU A 5 -7.44 -22.49 -10.64
CA GLU A 5 -6.62 -23.57 -11.16
C GLU A 5 -6.00 -23.27 -12.53
N ASP A 6 -6.63 -22.44 -13.37
CA ASP A 6 -6.09 -22.07 -14.69
C ASP A 6 -4.91 -21.09 -14.57
N PHE A 7 -4.87 -20.27 -13.50
CA PHE A 7 -3.80 -19.29 -13.30
C PHE A 7 -2.57 -19.90 -12.60
N CYS A 8 -2.78 -20.66 -11.51
CA CYS A 8 -1.70 -21.17 -10.70
C CYS A 8 -2.04 -22.57 -10.18
N LYS A 9 -1.17 -23.54 -10.50
CA LYS A 9 -1.34 -24.93 -10.08
C LYS A 9 -0.95 -25.19 -8.62
N ASP A 10 -0.13 -24.32 -8.02
CA ASP A 10 0.39 -24.50 -6.66
C ASP A 10 0.17 -23.23 -5.82
N TYR A 11 -0.78 -23.27 -4.89
CA TYR A 11 -1.21 -22.11 -4.11
C TYR A 11 -1.77 -22.46 -2.72
N LEU A 12 -1.83 -21.44 -1.87
CA LEU A 12 -2.57 -21.42 -0.60
C LEU A 12 -3.31 -20.09 -0.52
N VAL A 13 -4.62 -20.11 -0.35
CA VAL A 13 -5.44 -18.91 -0.15
C VAL A 13 -6.24 -19.05 1.12
N LEU A 14 -6.10 -18.07 2.00
CA LEU A 14 -6.84 -17.95 3.25
C LEU A 14 -8.00 -16.98 3.06
N ASN A 15 -9.18 -17.35 3.54
CA ASN A 15 -10.37 -16.51 3.54
C ASN A 15 -10.95 -16.40 4.97
N PRO A 16 -10.44 -15.48 5.80
CA PRO A 16 -10.79 -15.38 7.22
C PRO A 16 -12.26 -15.06 7.48
N GLU A 17 -12.97 -14.51 6.51
CA GLU A 17 -14.39 -14.14 6.62
C GLU A 17 -15.28 -15.39 6.69
N HIS A 18 -14.85 -16.50 6.07
CA HIS A 18 -15.57 -17.78 6.12
C HIS A 18 -15.08 -18.73 7.22
N ALA A 19 -14.07 -18.34 8.01
CA ALA A 19 -13.59 -19.16 9.12
C ALA A 19 -14.53 -19.06 10.33
N SER A 20 -14.97 -20.17 10.92
CA SER A 20 -15.62 -20.13 12.25
C SER A 20 -14.58 -20.17 13.38
N LEU A 21 -14.99 -19.87 14.62
CA LEU A 21 -14.11 -20.09 15.79
C LEU A 21 -13.76 -21.57 15.96
N LEU A 22 -14.70 -22.47 15.66
CA LEU A 22 -14.46 -23.92 15.69
C LEU A 22 -13.43 -24.34 14.63
N ASP A 23 -13.45 -23.71 13.46
CA ASP A 23 -12.46 -23.96 12.42
C ASP A 23 -11.04 -23.59 12.87
N LEU A 24 -10.91 -22.47 13.57
CA LEU A 24 -9.65 -22.00 14.16
C LEU A 24 -9.11 -22.95 15.23
N VAL A 25 -9.97 -23.48 16.10
CA VAL A 25 -9.53 -24.49 17.08
C VAL A 25 -9.12 -25.77 16.36
N ARG A 26 -9.92 -26.22 15.37
CA ARG A 26 -9.68 -27.47 14.65
C ARG A 26 -8.38 -27.48 13.86
N ILE A 27 -7.93 -26.37 13.28
CA ILE A 27 -6.67 -26.33 12.50
C ILE A 27 -5.43 -26.62 13.37
N LEU A 28 -5.53 -26.42 14.69
CA LEU A 28 -4.44 -26.74 15.63
C LEU A 28 -4.30 -28.24 15.89
N PHE A 29 -5.41 -28.99 15.81
CA PHE A 29 -5.45 -30.41 16.19
C PHE A 29 -5.58 -31.38 15.00
N LEU A 30 -6.19 -30.93 13.90
CA LEU A 30 -6.46 -31.78 12.73
C LEU A 30 -5.56 -31.41 11.55
N SER A 31 -4.88 -32.41 11.00
CA SER A 31 -4.02 -32.31 9.82
C SER A 31 -4.79 -32.22 8.53
N ASP A 32 -5.86 -33.00 8.48
CA ASP A 32 -6.77 -33.05 7.35
C ASP A 32 -7.89 -32.05 7.63
N LEU A 33 -7.93 -30.99 6.83
CA LEU A 33 -8.99 -30.01 6.94
C LEU A 33 -10.21 -30.40 6.09
N GLY A 34 -10.12 -31.32 5.13
CA GLY A 34 -11.16 -31.50 4.11
C GLY A 34 -11.46 -30.21 3.33
N GLU A 35 -12.52 -30.18 2.54
CA GLU A 35 -13.00 -28.96 1.87
C GLU A 35 -13.52 -27.93 2.88
N ARG A 36 -12.65 -27.03 3.36
CA ARG A 36 -13.07 -25.91 4.21
C ARG A 36 -13.17 -24.63 3.43
N ARG A 37 -14.23 -23.87 3.69
CA ARG A 37 -14.52 -22.60 3.01
C ARG A 37 -13.49 -21.49 3.23
N PHE A 38 -12.60 -21.63 4.23
CA PHE A 38 -11.62 -20.60 4.60
C PHE A 38 -10.16 -20.92 4.20
N VAL A 39 -9.87 -22.14 3.74
CA VAL A 39 -8.55 -22.53 3.25
C VAL A 39 -8.72 -23.21 1.90
N GLU A 40 -8.21 -22.58 0.86
CA GLU A 40 -8.17 -23.11 -0.49
C GLU A 40 -6.71 -23.44 -0.83
N SER A 41 -6.42 -24.67 -1.21
CA SER A 41 -5.06 -25.07 -1.57
C SER A 41 -5.06 -26.17 -2.62
N SER A 42 -4.05 -26.13 -3.48
CA SER A 42 -3.73 -27.17 -4.44
C SER A 42 -3.08 -28.41 -3.82
N GLU A 43 -2.44 -28.29 -2.64
CA GLU A 43 -1.90 -29.43 -1.89
C GLU A 43 -3.05 -30.07 -1.10
N VAL A 44 -3.80 -30.94 -1.77
CA VAL A 44 -4.90 -31.71 -1.19
C VAL A 44 -4.38 -32.48 0.04
N ASN A 45 -4.89 -32.10 1.21
CA ASN A 45 -4.84 -32.82 2.49
C ASN A 45 -3.58 -32.74 3.36
N ASN A 46 -2.62 -31.85 3.13
CA ASN A 46 -1.54 -31.67 4.12
C ASN A 46 -1.01 -30.22 4.22
N LEU A 47 -1.53 -29.46 5.17
CA LEU A 47 -1.03 -28.11 5.54
C LEU A 47 0.34 -28.13 6.22
N GLY A 48 1.08 -29.22 6.10
CA GLY A 48 2.38 -29.44 6.72
C GLY A 48 2.30 -29.67 8.22
N GLY A 49 3.46 -29.60 8.87
CA GLY A 49 3.60 -29.82 10.31
C GLY A 49 2.97 -28.74 11.19
N LEU A 50 2.94 -29.00 12.49
CA LEU A 50 2.33 -28.16 13.52
C LEU A 50 2.72 -26.66 13.41
N LYS A 51 3.98 -26.36 13.07
CA LYS A 51 4.45 -24.98 12.87
C LYS A 51 3.68 -24.23 11.78
N ARG A 52 3.46 -24.84 10.62
CA ARG A 52 2.74 -24.20 9.50
C ARG A 52 1.28 -23.97 9.86
N ARG A 53 0.65 -24.92 10.55
CA ARG A 53 -0.73 -24.77 11.04
C ARG A 53 -0.88 -23.69 12.09
N TRP A 54 0.07 -23.61 13.03
CA TRP A 54 0.12 -22.55 14.02
C TRP A 54 0.22 -21.17 13.37
N LEU A 55 1.07 -21.03 12.35
CA LEU A 55 1.20 -19.80 11.58
C LEU A 55 -0.10 -19.42 10.86
N ILE A 56 -0.77 -20.37 10.21
CA ILE A 56 -2.07 -20.14 9.56
C ILE A 56 -3.14 -19.75 10.60
N PHE A 57 -3.19 -20.45 11.73
CA PHE A 57 -4.09 -20.12 12.84
C PHE A 57 -3.88 -18.68 13.30
N MET A 58 -2.64 -18.27 13.59
CA MET A 58 -2.32 -16.92 14.03
C MET A 58 -2.68 -15.88 12.97
N SER A 59 -2.37 -16.15 11.70
CA SER A 59 -2.75 -15.29 10.57
C SER A 59 -4.27 -15.06 10.52
N VAL A 60 -5.06 -16.13 10.50
CA VAL A 60 -6.53 -16.02 10.40
C VAL A 60 -7.13 -15.38 11.67
N LEU A 61 -6.60 -15.70 12.85
CA LEU A 61 -7.03 -15.10 14.12
C LEU A 61 -6.80 -13.58 14.13
N VAL A 62 -5.59 -13.12 13.78
CA VAL A 62 -5.27 -11.69 13.71
C VAL A 62 -6.14 -11.00 12.66
N GLN A 63 -6.31 -11.60 11.48
CA GLN A 63 -7.20 -11.06 10.45
C GLN A 63 -8.63 -10.91 10.95
N LYS A 64 -9.17 -11.86 11.72
CA LYS A 64 -10.50 -11.73 12.34
C LYS A 64 -10.60 -10.58 13.32
N VAL A 65 -9.59 -10.39 14.17
CA VAL A 65 -9.53 -9.26 15.11
C VAL A 65 -9.51 -7.94 14.34
N LEU A 66 -8.72 -7.84 13.28
CA LEU A 66 -8.64 -6.65 12.43
C LEU A 66 -9.98 -6.34 11.73
N ILE A 67 -10.69 -7.37 11.24
CA ILE A 67 -12.04 -7.19 10.67
C ILE A 67 -12.99 -6.59 11.70
N TYR A 68 -12.98 -7.10 12.93
CA TYR A 68 -13.80 -6.59 14.03
C TYR A 68 -13.45 -5.13 14.38
N LEU A 69 -12.16 -4.78 14.33
CA LEU A 69 -11.66 -3.45 14.67
C LEU A 69 -11.72 -2.44 13.52
N ARG A 70 -12.22 -2.81 12.33
CA ARG A 70 -12.21 -1.96 11.13
C ARG A 70 -12.79 -0.56 11.35
N LYS A 71 -14.04 -0.49 11.83
CA LYS A 71 -14.73 0.79 12.11
C LYS A 71 -14.10 1.57 13.28
N PRO A 72 -13.82 0.98 14.46
CA PRO A 72 -13.25 1.74 15.57
C PRO A 72 -11.85 2.27 15.26
N MET A 73 -10.98 1.49 14.59
CA MET A 73 -9.64 1.97 14.21
C MET A 73 -9.73 3.09 13.18
N ALA A 74 -10.55 2.95 12.13
CA ALA A 74 -10.73 4.02 11.14
C ALA A 74 -11.24 5.33 11.78
N ARG A 75 -12.18 5.25 12.73
CA ARG A 75 -12.66 6.42 13.47
C ARG A 75 -11.57 7.05 14.33
N MET A 76 -10.79 6.22 15.04
CA MET A 76 -9.68 6.69 15.86
C MET A 76 -8.63 7.41 15.00
N GLY A 77 -8.26 6.83 13.86
CA GLY A 77 -7.33 7.45 12.91
C GLY A 77 -7.83 8.79 12.40
N TYR A 78 -9.10 8.85 11.97
CA TYR A 78 -9.71 10.11 11.53
C TYR A 78 -9.69 11.19 12.61
N VAL A 79 -10.08 10.86 13.85
CA VAL A 79 -10.08 11.82 14.96
C VAL A 79 -8.66 12.29 15.27
N LEU A 80 -7.70 11.38 15.29
CA LEU A 80 -6.31 11.71 15.58
C LEU A 80 -5.71 12.62 14.50
N GLU A 81 -5.88 12.29 13.21
CA GLU A 81 -5.41 13.13 12.11
C GLU A 81 -6.02 14.53 12.15
N MET A 82 -7.34 14.62 12.33
CA MET A 82 -8.03 15.90 12.41
C MET A 82 -7.54 16.72 13.60
N TRP A 83 -7.31 16.08 14.75
CA TRP A 83 -6.79 16.74 15.94
C TRP A 83 -5.36 17.25 15.74
N LEU A 84 -4.46 16.43 15.18
CA LEU A 84 -3.08 16.81 14.90
C LEU A 84 -3.03 18.00 13.93
N ASN A 85 -3.81 17.97 12.85
CA ASN A 85 -3.86 19.07 11.89
C ASN A 85 -4.54 20.32 12.46
N LEU A 86 -5.56 20.18 13.31
CA LEU A 86 -6.18 21.33 14.00
C LEU A 86 -5.15 22.05 14.88
N LEU A 87 -4.34 21.28 15.62
CA LEU A 87 -3.25 21.84 16.42
C LEU A 87 -2.20 22.50 15.53
N ALA A 88 -1.75 21.83 14.47
CA ALA A 88 -0.73 22.36 13.56
C ALA A 88 -1.16 23.68 12.90
N SER A 89 -2.37 23.72 12.32
CA SER A 89 -2.90 24.90 11.62
C SER A 89 -3.19 26.10 12.52
N ASN A 90 -3.25 25.91 13.84
CA ASN A 90 -3.50 26.98 14.80
C ASN A 90 -2.28 27.32 15.66
N GLY A 91 -1.09 26.80 15.36
CA GLY A 91 0.13 27.11 16.11
C GLY A 91 0.25 26.41 17.46
N GLY A 92 -0.40 25.25 17.63
CA GLY A 92 -0.38 24.42 18.83
C GLY A 92 -1.54 24.66 19.78
N PHE A 93 -1.57 23.94 20.90
CA PHE A 93 -2.72 23.88 21.81
C PHE A 93 -3.06 25.24 22.45
N GLY A 94 -2.05 25.99 22.91
CA GLY A 94 -2.27 27.29 23.54
C GLY A 94 -2.87 28.32 22.58
N LEU A 95 -2.31 28.43 21.36
CA LEU A 95 -2.84 29.34 20.34
C LEU A 95 -4.20 28.88 19.80
N LEU A 96 -4.46 27.57 19.74
CA LEU A 96 -5.78 27.05 19.39
C LEU A 96 -6.86 27.56 20.34
N LEU A 97 -6.62 27.55 21.66
CA LEU A 97 -7.57 28.09 22.64
C LEU A 97 -7.79 29.60 22.44
N LEU A 98 -6.72 30.36 22.17
CA LEU A 98 -6.83 31.80 21.88
C LEU A 98 -7.60 32.07 20.59
N ASN A 99 -7.34 31.32 19.52
CA ASN A 99 -8.03 31.45 18.24
C ASN A 99 -9.50 31.06 18.35
N LEU A 100 -9.83 30.08 19.20
CA LEU A 100 -11.21 29.71 19.51
C LEU A 100 -11.94 30.86 20.20
N LEU A 101 -11.33 31.48 21.22
CA LEU A 101 -11.90 32.63 21.91
C LEU A 101 -12.04 33.87 21.01
N LYS A 102 -11.10 34.07 20.08
CA LYS A 102 -11.12 35.17 19.10
C LYS A 102 -12.04 34.92 17.90
N GLY A 103 -12.59 33.70 17.74
CA GLY A 103 -13.39 33.31 16.57
C GLY A 103 -12.57 33.16 15.27
N SER A 104 -11.24 33.10 15.36
CA SER A 104 -10.31 33.03 14.21
C SER A 104 -9.70 31.63 14.03
N MET A 105 -10.39 30.58 14.50
CA MET A 105 -9.90 29.20 14.43
C MET A 105 -9.87 28.68 12.99
N VAL A 106 -8.70 28.22 12.55
CA VAL A 106 -8.52 27.58 11.24
C VAL A 106 -8.94 26.12 11.35
N LYS A 107 -9.90 25.71 10.51
CA LYS A 107 -10.33 24.30 10.43
C LYS A 107 -9.44 23.55 9.44
N PRO A 108 -8.96 22.34 9.79
CA PRO A 108 -8.17 21.53 8.86
C PRO A 108 -9.06 21.00 7.72
N ASP A 109 -8.52 21.01 6.50
CA ASP A 109 -9.17 20.50 5.29
C ASP A 109 -8.22 19.49 4.63
N LYS A 110 -8.70 18.25 4.49
CA LYS A 110 -7.91 17.11 3.96
C LYS A 110 -7.46 17.28 2.50
N SER A 111 -8.09 18.19 1.75
CA SER A 111 -7.76 18.47 0.36
C SER A 111 -6.61 19.46 0.19
N LEU A 112 -6.19 20.14 1.26
CA LEU A 112 -5.18 21.18 1.20
C LEU A 112 -3.76 20.63 1.42
N ALA A 113 -2.79 21.32 0.82
CA ALA A 113 -1.37 21.04 0.99
C ALA A 113 -0.85 21.33 2.42
N THR A 114 -1.67 21.89 3.31
CA THR A 114 -1.34 22.09 4.73
C THR A 114 -1.78 20.92 5.60
N PHE A 115 -2.58 19.99 5.07
CA PHE A 115 -3.03 18.82 5.79
C PHE A 115 -2.02 17.69 5.63
N THR A 116 -1.68 17.05 6.75
CA THR A 116 -0.73 15.93 6.80
C THR A 116 -1.34 14.70 7.46
N SER A 117 -0.93 13.51 7.02
CA SER A 117 -1.31 12.24 7.64
C SER A 117 -0.70 12.12 9.05
N VAL A 118 -1.05 11.07 9.78
CA VAL A 118 -0.35 10.75 11.04
C VAL A 118 1.15 10.55 10.80
N VAL A 119 1.55 9.99 9.65
CA VAL A 119 2.95 9.77 9.29
C VAL A 119 3.66 11.10 9.08
N GLY A 120 3.09 12.03 8.31
CA GLY A 120 3.67 13.37 8.11
C GLY A 120 3.72 14.23 9.39
N ASN A 121 2.86 13.95 10.37
CA ASN A 121 2.96 14.59 11.69
C ASN A 121 4.12 14.03 12.54
N LEU A 122 4.50 12.76 12.34
CA LEU A 122 5.62 12.11 13.02
C LEU A 122 6.95 12.37 12.32
N ASP A 123 6.96 12.45 10.99
CA ASP A 123 8.12 12.78 10.17
C ASP A 123 7.89 14.09 9.40
N LYS A 124 8.38 15.19 9.95
CA LYS A 124 8.21 16.54 9.40
C LYS A 124 9.28 16.93 8.39
N ARG A 125 10.17 16.00 8.01
CA ARG A 125 11.23 16.29 7.05
C ARG A 125 10.62 16.51 5.67
N LEU A 126 10.93 17.67 5.08
CA LEU A 126 10.38 18.12 3.82
C LEU A 126 11.46 18.29 2.75
N GLU A 127 12.59 18.86 3.15
CA GLU A 127 13.70 19.18 2.26
C GLU A 127 14.62 17.98 2.04
N LEU A 128 15.13 17.84 0.82
CA LEU A 128 16.22 16.91 0.53
C LEU A 128 17.52 17.41 1.18
N ASP A 129 18.39 16.49 1.58
CA ASP A 129 19.71 16.83 2.11
C ASP A 129 20.56 17.50 1.02
N LYS A 130 20.86 18.79 1.20
CA LYS A 130 21.62 19.61 0.26
C LYS A 130 23.05 19.11 0.04
N SER A 131 23.58 18.27 0.92
CA SER A 131 24.90 17.66 0.77
C SER A 131 24.90 16.45 -0.18
N ILE A 132 23.74 15.87 -0.49
CA ILE A 132 23.58 14.70 -1.36
C ILE A 132 23.02 15.17 -2.71
N ASN A 133 23.92 15.38 -3.67
CA ASN A 133 23.54 15.79 -5.03
C ASN A 133 23.27 14.57 -5.94
N THR A 134 22.75 14.83 -7.15
CA THR A 134 22.37 13.79 -8.13
C THR A 134 23.52 12.88 -8.59
N GLY A 135 24.78 13.30 -8.43
CA GLY A 135 25.96 12.49 -8.72
C GLY A 135 26.44 11.62 -7.55
N ASP A 136 25.88 11.80 -6.35
CA ASP A 136 26.22 11.01 -5.18
C ASP A 136 25.56 9.63 -5.24
N SER A 137 26.32 8.57 -4.96
CA SER A 137 25.83 7.19 -4.85
C SER A 137 24.64 7.02 -3.89
N ARG A 138 24.52 7.90 -2.89
CA ARG A 138 23.45 7.89 -1.87
C ARG A 138 22.18 8.57 -2.33
N TYR A 139 22.21 9.33 -3.42
CA TYR A 139 21.09 10.16 -3.87
C TYR A 139 19.81 9.35 -4.08
N GLY A 140 19.90 8.26 -4.85
CA GLY A 140 18.76 7.38 -5.11
C GLY A 140 18.14 6.83 -3.84
N ALA A 141 18.97 6.40 -2.87
CA ALA A 141 18.49 5.89 -1.58
C ALA A 141 17.86 6.99 -0.71
N SER A 142 18.48 8.17 -0.64
CA SER A 142 17.94 9.30 0.13
C SER A 142 16.60 9.79 -0.44
N LEU A 143 16.50 9.93 -1.76
CA LEU A 143 15.26 10.30 -2.43
C LEU A 143 14.19 9.23 -2.26
N SER A 144 14.58 7.95 -2.28
CA SER A 144 13.66 6.83 -2.04
C SER A 144 13.03 6.88 -0.66
N ILE A 145 13.81 7.16 0.39
CA ILE A 145 13.30 7.30 1.76
C ILE A 145 12.29 8.44 1.85
N MET A 146 12.64 9.60 1.30
CA MET A 146 11.77 10.77 1.31
C MET A 146 10.47 10.52 0.52
N ALA A 147 10.58 9.90 -0.65
CA ALA A 147 9.43 9.56 -1.49
C ALA A 147 8.51 8.52 -0.83
N SER A 148 9.08 7.51 -0.15
CA SER A 148 8.31 6.51 0.59
C SER A 148 7.52 7.11 1.73
N THR A 149 8.08 8.06 2.49
CA THR A 149 7.31 8.80 3.51
C THR A 149 6.26 9.72 2.86
N LEU A 150 6.64 10.44 1.80
CA LEU A 150 5.75 11.37 1.09
C LEU A 150 4.51 10.68 0.51
N SER A 151 4.63 9.41 0.11
CA SER A 151 3.54 8.63 -0.47
C SER A 151 2.32 8.44 0.46
N TYR A 152 2.46 8.75 1.77
CA TYR A 152 1.36 8.72 2.73
C TYR A 152 0.44 9.95 2.68
N GLU A 153 0.90 11.02 2.03
CA GLU A 153 0.26 12.33 2.06
C GLU A 153 -0.77 12.51 0.94
N ASN A 154 -1.63 13.52 1.08
CA ASN A 154 -2.62 13.84 0.06
C ASN A 154 -1.97 14.48 -1.18
N GLU A 155 -2.67 14.44 -2.32
CA GLU A 155 -2.14 14.88 -3.61
C GLU A 155 -1.65 16.34 -3.61
N ALA A 156 -2.40 17.26 -2.98
CA ALA A 156 -2.00 18.67 -2.92
C ALA A 156 -0.70 18.87 -2.13
N PHE A 157 -0.54 18.14 -1.02
CA PHE A 157 0.71 18.13 -0.26
C PHE A 157 1.86 17.58 -1.11
N VAL A 158 1.68 16.39 -1.70
CA VAL A 158 2.69 15.72 -2.53
C VAL A 158 3.13 16.61 -3.69
N GLN A 159 2.18 17.19 -4.42
CA GLN A 159 2.47 18.06 -5.55
C GLN A 159 3.27 19.29 -5.14
N ASN A 160 2.91 19.94 -4.01
CA ASN A 160 3.66 21.06 -3.45
C ASN A 160 5.09 20.65 -3.09
N VAL A 161 5.30 19.51 -2.41
CA VAL A 161 6.65 19.03 -2.07
C VAL A 161 7.49 18.77 -3.33
N VAL A 162 6.97 17.98 -4.27
CA VAL A 162 7.71 17.58 -5.47
C VAL A 162 8.04 18.80 -6.33
N THR A 163 7.08 19.70 -6.55
CA THR A 163 7.22 20.83 -7.48
C THR A 163 7.95 22.00 -6.83
N ASP A 164 7.53 22.42 -5.63
CA ASP A 164 7.99 23.67 -5.03
C ASP A 164 9.20 23.49 -4.12
N HIS A 165 9.33 22.35 -3.45
CA HIS A 165 10.48 22.07 -2.58
C HIS A 165 11.60 21.35 -3.34
N TRP A 166 11.28 20.25 -4.02
CA TRP A 166 12.30 19.42 -4.69
C TRP A 166 12.62 19.87 -6.12
N LYS A 167 11.80 20.75 -6.71
CA LYS A 167 11.97 21.27 -8.08
C LYS A 167 11.95 20.16 -9.14
N MET A 168 11.08 19.17 -8.94
CA MET A 168 10.89 18.01 -9.81
C MET A 168 9.52 18.06 -10.50
N GLU A 169 9.33 17.26 -11.54
CA GLU A 169 8.06 17.16 -12.28
C GLU A 169 7.14 16.13 -11.61
N PHE A 170 6.00 16.59 -11.08
CA PHE A 170 4.97 15.70 -10.54
C PHE A 170 4.18 15.02 -11.66
N LEU A 171 4.12 13.69 -11.66
CA LEU A 171 3.43 12.89 -12.68
C LEU A 171 2.06 12.36 -12.22
N GLY A 172 1.81 12.34 -10.91
CA GLY A 172 0.49 12.08 -10.34
C GLY A 172 0.52 11.26 -9.06
N LEU A 173 -0.62 11.29 -8.34
CA LEU A 173 -0.97 10.37 -7.27
C LEU A 173 -2.05 9.43 -7.80
N PHE A 174 -1.82 8.13 -7.65
CA PHE A 174 -2.72 7.10 -8.16
C PHE A 174 -3.33 6.31 -7.02
N ASN A 175 -4.58 5.90 -7.20
CA ASN A 175 -5.29 5.00 -6.31
C ASN A 175 -5.92 3.88 -7.13
N PHE A 176 -5.40 2.66 -6.97
CA PHE A 176 -5.67 1.53 -7.84
C PHE A 176 -6.67 0.55 -7.25
N TRP A 177 -7.42 -0.09 -8.14
CA TRP A 177 -8.43 -1.10 -7.83
C TRP A 177 -7.79 -2.41 -7.38
N ASN A 178 -8.29 -2.94 -6.27
CA ASN A 178 -7.98 -4.30 -5.81
C ASN A 178 -9.21 -5.18 -6.01
N ASP A 179 -9.10 -6.14 -6.94
CA ASP A 179 -10.25 -6.99 -7.32
C ASP A 179 -10.71 -7.91 -6.18
N TYR A 180 -9.84 -8.21 -5.23
CA TYR A 180 -10.16 -9.07 -4.10
C TYR A 180 -10.89 -8.32 -2.98
N GLN A 181 -10.49 -7.07 -2.72
CA GLN A 181 -11.13 -6.21 -1.73
C GLN A 181 -12.32 -5.41 -2.28
N GLU A 182 -12.47 -5.35 -3.62
CA GLU A 182 -13.53 -4.60 -4.31
C GLU A 182 -13.56 -3.11 -3.94
N GLN A 183 -12.37 -2.53 -3.77
CA GLN A 183 -12.17 -1.13 -3.44
C GLN A 183 -10.83 -0.63 -4.00
N LEU A 184 -10.67 0.69 -4.01
CA LEU A 184 -9.36 1.31 -4.24
C LEU A 184 -8.53 1.19 -2.95
N SER A 185 -7.41 0.48 -3.01
CA SER A 185 -6.61 0.17 -1.80
C SER A 185 -5.11 0.37 -1.96
N THR A 186 -4.62 0.42 -3.21
CA THR A 186 -3.19 0.50 -3.50
C THR A 186 -2.88 1.88 -4.03
N GLN A 187 -2.06 2.65 -3.31
CA GLN A 187 -1.71 4.01 -3.71
C GLN A 187 -0.24 4.10 -4.08
N ALA A 188 0.06 4.95 -5.07
CA ALA A 188 1.43 5.27 -5.44
C ALA A 188 1.52 6.72 -5.92
N ILE A 189 2.64 7.37 -5.62
CA ILE A 189 3.01 8.64 -6.22
C ILE A 189 4.05 8.39 -7.31
N MET A 190 4.01 9.21 -8.36
CA MET A 190 5.00 9.18 -9.43
C MET A 190 5.48 10.60 -9.71
N PHE A 191 6.78 10.76 -9.85
CA PHE A 191 7.40 12.03 -10.23
C PHE A 191 8.73 11.78 -10.96
N LYS A 192 9.27 12.82 -11.57
CA LYS A 192 10.46 12.75 -12.40
C LYS A 192 11.42 13.88 -12.02
N ASP A 193 12.61 13.49 -11.61
CA ASP A 193 13.73 14.38 -11.40
C ASP A 193 14.40 14.69 -12.73
N THR A 194 14.11 15.87 -13.26
CA THR A 194 14.68 16.42 -14.50
C THR A 194 16.02 17.13 -14.28
N THR A 195 16.48 17.25 -13.03
CA THR A 195 17.79 17.82 -12.69
C THR A 195 18.91 16.79 -12.77
N SER A 196 18.57 15.50 -12.69
CA SER A 196 19.48 14.38 -12.88
C SER A 196 19.77 14.10 -14.36
N ASN A 197 20.98 13.62 -14.66
CA ASN A 197 21.37 13.18 -16.01
C ASN A 197 21.92 11.74 -15.96
N PRO A 198 21.20 10.75 -16.50
CA PRO A 198 19.90 10.87 -17.15
C PRO A 198 18.76 11.14 -16.16
N ASN A 199 17.61 11.61 -16.66
CA ASN A 199 16.40 11.82 -15.85
C ASN A 199 16.07 10.59 -15.02
N LEU A 200 15.62 10.82 -13.78
CA LEU A 200 15.27 9.77 -12.84
C LEU A 200 13.78 9.83 -12.52
N ILE A 201 13.06 8.78 -12.89
CA ILE A 201 11.64 8.60 -12.57
C ILE A 201 11.54 7.88 -11.23
N VAL A 202 10.71 8.37 -10.32
CA VAL A 202 10.48 7.74 -9.02
C VAL A 202 9.03 7.32 -8.92
N VAL A 203 8.80 6.07 -8.58
CA VAL A 203 7.49 5.53 -8.22
C VAL A 203 7.57 5.10 -6.77
N ALA A 204 6.79 5.74 -5.90
CA ALA A 204 6.74 5.39 -4.49
C ALA A 204 5.36 4.85 -4.11
N PHE A 205 5.30 3.58 -3.72
CA PHE A 205 4.10 2.94 -3.21
C PHE A 205 3.88 3.30 -1.75
N ARG A 206 2.63 3.65 -1.43
CA ARG A 206 2.21 3.91 -0.06
C ARG A 206 2.16 2.61 0.72
N GLY A 207 2.72 2.64 1.92
CA GLY A 207 2.64 1.54 2.87
C GLY A 207 1.34 1.50 3.66
N THR A 208 1.38 0.76 4.76
CA THR A 208 0.24 0.57 5.66
C THR A 208 -0.05 1.85 6.45
N GLU A 209 -1.23 2.42 6.27
CA GLU A 209 -1.79 3.46 7.14
C GLU A 209 -1.99 2.90 8.55
N PRO A 210 -1.52 3.59 9.61
CA PRO A 210 -1.53 3.04 10.98
C PRO A 210 -2.91 2.55 11.45
N PHE A 211 -3.98 3.18 10.99
CA PHE A 211 -5.36 2.92 11.42
C PHE A 211 -6.23 2.21 10.38
N ASN A 212 -5.62 1.67 9.31
CA ASN A 212 -6.33 0.97 8.24
C ASN A 212 -6.19 -0.55 8.38
N THR A 213 -7.19 -1.18 9.01
CA THR A 213 -7.18 -2.62 9.26
C THR A 213 -7.15 -3.48 8.00
N ASP A 214 -7.70 -3.00 6.88
CA ASP A 214 -7.72 -3.78 5.63
C ASP A 214 -6.32 -3.87 5.02
N GLN A 215 -5.51 -2.81 5.17
CA GLN A 215 -4.11 -2.83 4.77
C GLN A 215 -3.30 -3.74 5.71
N TRP A 216 -3.45 -3.61 7.03
CA TRP A 216 -2.80 -4.52 8.00
C TRP A 216 -3.16 -5.99 7.81
N ARG A 217 -4.38 -6.31 7.34
CA ARG A 217 -4.77 -7.69 7.01
C ARG A 217 -3.90 -8.27 5.90
N THR A 218 -3.43 -7.44 4.98
CA THR A 218 -2.54 -7.85 3.90
C THR A 218 -1.19 -8.27 4.48
N ASP A 219 -0.64 -7.50 5.42
CA ASP A 219 0.65 -7.79 6.07
C ASP A 219 0.67 -9.14 6.82
N VAL A 220 -0.49 -9.58 7.30
CA VAL A 220 -0.63 -10.85 8.04
C VAL A 220 -1.27 -11.97 7.20
N ASP A 221 -1.49 -11.78 5.90
CA ASP A 221 -2.11 -12.78 5.01
C ASP A 221 -1.11 -13.82 4.50
N PHE A 222 -1.02 -14.98 5.15
CA PHE A 222 -0.09 -16.04 4.71
C PHE A 222 -0.52 -16.81 3.45
N SER A 223 -1.49 -16.27 2.69
CA SER A 223 -1.76 -16.74 1.34
C SER A 223 -0.53 -16.58 0.43
N TRP A 224 -0.36 -17.48 -0.53
CA TRP A 224 0.67 -17.40 -1.55
C TRP A 224 0.26 -18.09 -2.85
N TYR A 225 0.87 -17.66 -3.94
CA TYR A 225 0.80 -18.31 -5.25
C TYR A 225 2.22 -18.64 -5.70
N LYS A 226 2.43 -19.83 -6.28
CA LYS A 226 3.73 -20.20 -6.83
C LYS A 226 3.79 -19.86 -8.31
N LEU A 227 4.68 -18.93 -8.67
CA LEU A 227 4.98 -18.62 -10.05
C LEU A 227 6.16 -19.45 -10.54
N GLN A 228 6.06 -19.97 -11.76
CA GLN A 228 7.13 -20.74 -12.37
C GLN A 228 8.39 -19.88 -12.53
N GLY A 229 9.55 -20.39 -12.09
CA GLY A 229 10.83 -19.67 -12.17
C GLY A 229 11.05 -18.60 -11.09
N VAL A 230 10.02 -18.19 -10.36
CA VAL A 230 10.13 -17.17 -9.29
C VAL A 230 10.00 -17.80 -7.90
N GLY A 231 9.08 -18.76 -7.74
CA GLY A 231 8.78 -19.39 -6.46
C GLY A 231 7.47 -18.88 -5.84
N ARG A 232 7.33 -19.03 -4.52
CA ARG A 232 6.12 -18.65 -3.78
C ARG A 232 6.12 -17.15 -3.50
N ILE A 233 5.10 -16.46 -3.99
CA ILE A 233 4.91 -15.02 -3.80
C ILE A 233 3.69 -14.82 -2.92
N HIS A 234 3.80 -13.88 -1.99
CA HIS A 234 2.76 -13.56 -1.03
C HIS A 234 1.49 -13.04 -1.73
N GLY A 235 0.37 -13.70 -1.47
CA GLY A 235 -0.88 -13.49 -2.19
C GLY A 235 -1.49 -12.11 -1.93
N GLY A 236 -1.28 -11.53 -0.74
CA GLY A 236 -1.75 -10.19 -0.42
C GLY A 236 -1.18 -9.11 -1.35
N PHE A 237 0.14 -9.12 -1.56
CA PHE A 237 0.82 -8.15 -2.45
C PHE A 237 0.44 -8.37 -3.90
N MET A 238 0.26 -9.65 -4.28
CA MET A 238 -0.22 -9.99 -5.60
C MET A 238 -1.60 -9.37 -5.91
N LYS A 239 -2.53 -9.49 -4.96
CA LYS A 239 -3.87 -8.87 -5.05
C LYS A 239 -3.78 -7.34 -5.07
N ALA A 240 -2.88 -6.75 -4.28
CA ALA A 240 -2.68 -5.30 -4.25
C ALA A 240 -2.14 -4.73 -5.57
N LEU A 241 -1.27 -5.46 -6.25
CA LEU A 241 -0.65 -5.01 -7.50
C LEU A 241 -1.54 -5.21 -8.73
N GLY A 242 -2.42 -6.21 -8.73
CA GLY A 242 -3.37 -6.38 -9.84
C GLY A 242 -3.78 -7.80 -10.19
N LEU A 243 -3.56 -8.79 -9.30
CA LEU A 243 -4.15 -10.11 -9.46
C LEU A 243 -5.68 -10.00 -9.50
N GLN A 244 -6.31 -10.60 -10.52
CA GLN A 244 -7.74 -10.55 -10.77
C GLN A 244 -8.42 -11.86 -10.37
N LYS A 245 -9.65 -11.80 -9.85
CA LYS A 245 -10.41 -12.98 -9.41
C LYS A 245 -10.72 -13.95 -10.55
N LYS A 246 -11.05 -13.41 -11.73
CA LYS A 246 -11.58 -14.19 -12.88
C LYS A 246 -10.50 -14.66 -13.86
N THR A 247 -9.46 -13.88 -14.05
CA THR A 247 -8.47 -14.05 -15.13
C THR A 247 -7.06 -14.28 -14.59
N GLY A 248 -6.88 -14.27 -13.26
CA GLY A 248 -5.57 -14.40 -12.63
C GLY A 248 -4.70 -13.17 -12.87
N TRP A 249 -3.45 -13.39 -13.30
CA TRP A 249 -2.50 -12.32 -13.62
C TRP A 249 -2.07 -12.39 -15.08
N PRO A 250 -2.89 -11.87 -16.01
CA PRO A 250 -2.53 -11.87 -17.42
C PRO A 250 -1.31 -10.99 -17.70
N GLU A 251 -0.63 -11.22 -18.82
CA GLU A 251 0.51 -10.38 -19.21
C GLU A 251 0.08 -8.97 -19.58
N GLU A 252 -1.05 -8.85 -20.29
CA GLU A 252 -1.66 -7.59 -20.72
C GLU A 252 -3.15 -7.60 -20.38
N ILE A 253 -3.72 -6.41 -20.14
CA ILE A 253 -5.15 -6.24 -19.87
C ILE A 253 -5.77 -5.35 -20.94
N ALA A 254 -7.02 -5.65 -21.31
CA ALA A 254 -7.77 -4.77 -22.21
C ALA A 254 -7.97 -3.40 -21.54
N GLN A 255 -7.41 -2.35 -22.14
CA GLN A 255 -7.62 -0.97 -21.70
C GLN A 255 -9.10 -0.61 -21.86
N GLY A 256 -9.67 0.10 -20.88
CA GLY A 256 -11.04 0.63 -20.96
C GLY A 256 -12.12 -0.10 -20.15
N LEU A 257 -11.80 -1.12 -19.36
CA LEU A 257 -12.75 -1.81 -18.47
C LEU A 257 -13.09 -1.03 -17.18
N GLY A 258 -12.74 0.26 -17.10
CA GLY A 258 -13.07 1.17 -15.99
C GLY A 258 -12.30 0.94 -14.67
N ARG A 259 -11.52 -0.14 -14.56
CA ARG A 259 -10.70 -0.46 -13.38
C ARG A 259 -9.22 -0.37 -13.72
N GLU A 260 -8.50 0.48 -12.98
CA GLU A 260 -7.05 0.61 -13.10
C GLU A 260 -6.34 -0.24 -12.05
N TYR A 261 -5.40 -1.07 -12.51
CA TYR A 261 -4.62 -1.97 -11.66
C TYR A 261 -3.17 -1.48 -11.60
N ALA A 262 -2.59 -1.47 -10.40
CA ALA A 262 -1.31 -0.80 -10.12
C ALA A 262 -0.19 -1.24 -11.07
N TYR A 263 0.03 -2.55 -11.21
CA TYR A 263 1.09 -3.11 -12.04
C TYR A 263 0.98 -2.64 -13.49
N TYR A 264 -0.22 -2.74 -14.09
CA TYR A 264 -0.41 -2.43 -15.50
C TYR A 264 -0.33 -0.92 -15.77
N THR A 265 -0.97 -0.11 -14.94
CA THR A 265 -0.96 1.36 -15.10
C THR A 265 0.44 1.93 -14.90
N ILE A 266 1.15 1.53 -13.84
CA ILE A 266 2.53 1.99 -13.58
C ILE A 266 3.48 1.48 -14.67
N ARG A 267 3.38 0.21 -15.08
CA ARG A 267 4.18 -0.35 -16.18
C ARG A 267 3.98 0.45 -17.47
N GLN A 268 2.74 0.79 -17.82
CA GLN A 268 2.46 1.56 -19.02
C GLN A 268 3.04 2.99 -18.91
N LYS A 269 2.83 3.68 -17.79
CA LYS A 269 3.41 5.01 -17.56
C LYS A 269 4.94 5.02 -17.62
N LEU A 270 5.59 4.01 -17.04
CA LEU A 270 7.04 3.85 -17.13
C LEU A 270 7.49 3.61 -18.58
N ARG A 271 6.80 2.76 -19.33
CA ARG A 271 7.07 2.56 -20.78
C ARG A 271 6.94 3.88 -21.54
N ASP A 272 5.88 4.64 -21.29
CA ASP A 272 5.63 5.92 -21.95
C ASP A 272 6.73 6.95 -21.65
N GLU A 273 7.19 7.04 -20.41
CA GLU A 273 8.30 7.95 -20.04
C GLU A 273 9.65 7.49 -20.61
N LEU A 274 9.93 6.18 -20.60
CA LEU A 274 11.17 5.63 -21.19
C LEU A 274 11.20 5.76 -22.71
N ASN A 275 10.06 5.69 -23.39
CA ASN A 275 9.97 5.95 -24.83
C ASN A 275 10.26 7.43 -25.18
N LYS A 276 9.97 8.37 -24.27
CA LYS A 276 10.31 9.79 -24.44
C LYS A 276 11.79 10.05 -24.19
N ASN A 277 12.44 9.27 -23.33
CA ASN A 277 13.87 9.38 -23.02
C ASN A 277 14.45 7.99 -22.71
N GLU A 278 15.04 7.35 -23.71
CA GLU A 278 15.58 5.98 -23.59
C GLU A 278 16.72 5.85 -22.56
N LYS A 279 17.38 6.97 -22.21
CA LYS A 279 18.43 6.97 -21.20
C LYS A 279 17.90 7.12 -19.78
N ALA A 280 16.63 7.51 -19.61
CA ALA A 280 16.04 7.72 -18.30
C ALA A 280 16.10 6.43 -17.48
N LYS A 281 16.27 6.61 -16.17
CA LYS A 281 16.25 5.52 -15.19
C LYS A 281 15.00 5.65 -14.35
N PHE A 282 14.62 4.57 -13.68
CA PHE A 282 13.55 4.63 -12.69
C PHE A 282 13.93 3.90 -11.40
N ILE A 283 13.33 4.34 -10.30
CA ILE A 283 13.36 3.67 -9.00
C ILE A 283 11.93 3.34 -8.59
N LEU A 284 11.74 2.12 -8.11
CA LEU A 284 10.56 1.69 -7.38
C LEU A 284 10.91 1.68 -5.89
N THR A 285 10.12 2.37 -5.08
CA THR A 285 10.34 2.46 -3.64
C THR A 285 9.03 2.38 -2.88
N GLY A 286 9.11 2.16 -1.58
CA GLY A 286 7.99 2.14 -0.66
C GLY A 286 8.47 1.76 0.73
N HIS A 287 7.66 2.08 1.73
CA HIS A 287 7.92 1.73 3.12
C HIS A 287 6.84 0.74 3.61
N SER A 288 7.21 -0.18 4.51
CA SER A 288 6.30 -1.21 5.01
C SER A 288 5.66 -2.01 3.85
N LEU A 289 4.33 -2.15 3.81
CA LEU A 289 3.57 -2.73 2.70
C LEU A 289 3.99 -2.22 1.32
N GLY A 290 4.32 -0.93 1.18
CA GLY A 290 4.69 -0.35 -0.11
C GLY A 290 6.07 -0.81 -0.61
N GLY A 291 6.92 -1.31 0.29
CA GLY A 291 8.23 -1.86 -0.08
C GLY A 291 8.18 -3.33 -0.50
N HIS A 292 7.07 -4.03 -0.24
CA HIS A 292 6.84 -5.42 -0.58
C HIS A 292 6.17 -5.59 -1.95
#